data_AF-A0A8T4KLX5-F1
#
_entry.id   AF-A0A8T4KLX5-F1
#
_cell.length_a   1.000
_cell.length_b   1.000
_cell.length_c   1.000
_cell.angle_alpha   90.00
_cell.angle_beta   90.00
_cell.angle_gamma   90.00
#
_symmetry.space_group_name_H-M   'P 1'
#
loop_
_entity.id
_entity.type
_entity.pdbx_description
1 polymer ?
#
loop_
_entity_poly.entity_id
_entity_poly.type
_entity_poly.pdbx_seq_one_letter_code
_entity_poly.pdbx_strand_id
1 'polypeptide(L)' 'MPRRKEPEEFIPKFEEEPENLEAIVDEVINNNTSALLEIQGGLRSSLTKLISEVMRKSGGKADPHKIRRLILDKISPPE' A
#
# COMPACT_ATOMS: atom_id res chain seq x y z
N MET A 1 -3.82 11.09 -43.50
CA MET A 1 -3.44 11.49 -42.12
C MET A 1 -3.64 10.28 -41.21
N PRO A 2 -2.60 9.69 -40.62
CA PRO A 2 -2.79 8.60 -39.66
C PRO A 2 -3.37 9.18 -38.36
N ARG A 3 -4.44 8.56 -37.87
CA ARG A 3 -5.09 8.88 -36.59
C ARG A 3 -4.04 8.75 -35.48
N ARG A 4 -3.81 9.81 -34.70
CA ARG A 4 -3.03 9.72 -33.47
C ARG A 4 -3.73 8.70 -32.57
N LYS A 5 -3.09 7.56 -32.30
CA LYS A 5 -3.54 6.67 -31.23
C LYS A 5 -3.33 7.43 -29.92
N GLU A 6 -4.39 7.60 -29.15
CA GLU A 6 -4.25 8.15 -27.80
C GLU A 6 -3.33 7.22 -27.00
N PRO A 7 -2.42 7.74 -26.16
CA PRO A 7 -1.53 6.89 -25.38
C PRO A 7 -2.41 6.02 -24.48
N GLU A 8 -2.35 4.70 -24.71
CA GLU A 8 -2.92 3.72 -23.80
C GLU A 8 -2.33 4.01 -22.41
N GLU A 9 -3.18 4.45 -21.46
CA GLU A 9 -2.76 4.66 -20.08
C GLU A 9 -2.12 3.37 -19.58
N PHE A 10 -0.84 3.44 -19.24
CA PHE A 10 -0.13 2.34 -18.62
C PHE A 10 -0.74 2.16 -17.22
N ILE A 11 -1.76 1.31 -17.14
CA ILE A 11 -2.27 0.82 -15.87
C ILE A 11 -1.33 -0.32 -15.48
N PRO A 12 -0.42 -0.14 -14.50
CA PRO A 12 0.41 -1.23 -14.04
C PRO A 12 -0.50 -2.37 -13.58
N LYS A 13 -0.44 -3.48 -14.29
CA LYS A 13 -1.19 -4.68 -13.95
C LYS A 13 -0.37 -5.39 -12.87
N PHE A 14 -0.78 -5.26 -11.61
CA PHE A 14 -0.26 -6.07 -10.52
C PHE A 14 -0.86 -7.47 -10.69
N GLU A 15 -0.14 -8.36 -11.39
CA GLU A 15 -0.69 -9.62 -11.91
C GLU A 15 -1.06 -10.64 -10.83
N GLU A 16 -0.38 -10.60 -9.68
CA GLU A 16 -0.62 -11.52 -8.58
C GLU A 16 -0.45 -10.78 -7.26
N GLU A 17 -1.58 -10.57 -6.59
CA GLU A 17 -1.55 -10.12 -5.21
C GLU A 17 -0.92 -11.25 -4.37
N PRO A 18 0.06 -10.93 -3.51
CA PRO A 18 0.66 -11.98 -2.68
C PRO A 18 -0.43 -12.57 -1.80
N GLU A 19 -0.57 -13.91 -1.81
CA GLU A 19 -1.57 -14.64 -1.01
C GLU A 19 -1.50 -14.28 0.49
N ASN A 20 -0.36 -13.73 0.93
CA ASN A 20 -0.08 -13.32 2.29
C ASN A 20 -0.02 -11.79 2.50
N LEU A 21 -0.61 -10.97 1.62
CA LEU A 21 -0.54 -9.50 1.72
C LEU A 21 -1.00 -8.98 3.08
N GLU A 22 -2.13 -9.47 3.59
CA GLU A 22 -2.67 -9.08 4.89
C GLU A 22 -1.72 -9.43 6.03
N ALA A 23 -1.12 -10.63 6.00
CA ALA A 23 -0.14 -11.06 6.98
C ALA A 23 1.13 -10.21 6.94
N ILE A 24 1.59 -9.82 5.74
CA ILE A 24 2.73 -8.89 5.58
C ILE A 24 2.37 -7.52 6.18
N VAL A 25 1.17 -7.01 5.92
CA VAL A 25 0.69 -5.74 6.49
C VAL A 25 0.65 -5.82 8.01
N ASP A 26 0.11 -6.90 8.58
CA ASP A 26 0.07 -7.13 10.03
C ASP A 26 1.47 -7.17 10.65
N GLU A 27 2.40 -7.89 10.01
CA GLU A 27 3.80 -7.94 10.46
C GLU A 27 4.43 -6.55 10.47
N VAL A 28 4.25 -5.77 9.39
CA VAL A 28 4.80 -4.42 9.27
C VAL A 28 4.20 -3.46 10.31
N ILE A 29 2.90 -3.53 10.56
CA ILE A 29 2.23 -2.74 11.58
C ILE A 29 2.76 -3.08 12.98
N ASN A 30 2.83 -4.37 13.30
CA ASN A 30 3.30 -4.85 14.60
C ASN A 30 4.78 -4.50 14.86
N ASN A 31 5.60 -4.48 13.82
CA ASN A 31 7.01 -4.07 13.91
C ASN A 31 7.20 -2.54 13.98
N ASN A 32 6.17 -1.75 13.65
CA ASN A 32 6.23 -0.29 13.59
C ASN A 32 5.10 0.35 14.43
N THR A 33 4.91 -0.11 15.66
CA THR A 33 3.85 0.40 16.56
C THR A 33 3.92 1.90 16.80
N SER A 34 5.10 2.52 16.81
CA SER A 34 5.25 3.99 16.91
C SER A 34 4.68 4.72 15.68
N ALA A 35 4.77 4.11 14.49
CA ALA A 35 4.20 4.68 13.27
C ALA A 35 2.67 4.76 13.34
N LEU A 36 2.02 3.92 14.14
CA LEU A 36 0.57 3.98 14.34
C LEU A 36 0.13 5.28 15.00
N LEU A 37 0.81 5.66 16.09
CA LEU A 37 0.55 6.91 16.81
C LEU A 37 0.84 8.12 15.93
N GLU A 38 1.91 8.07 15.14
CA GLU A 38 2.25 9.12 14.18
C GLU A 38 1.18 9.27 13.08
N ILE A 39 0.68 8.16 12.54
CA ILE A 39 -0.39 8.16 11.53
C ILE A 39 -1.69 8.73 12.10
N GLN A 40 -2.07 8.33 13.33
CA GLN A 40 -3.22 8.89 14.04
C GLN A 40 -3.05 10.40 14.31
N GLY A 41 -1.81 10.84 14.59
CA GLY A 41 -1.45 12.26 14.69
C GLY A 41 -1.41 13.02 13.35
N GLY A 42 -1.75 12.35 12.23
CA GLY A 42 -1.82 12.95 10.90
C GLY A 42 -0.50 12.96 10.12
N LEU A 43 0.53 12.27 10.60
CA LEU A 43 1.85 12.24 9.96
C LEU A 43 1.87 11.30 8.74
N ARG A 44 1.62 11.89 7.57
CA ARG A 44 1.52 11.15 6.30
C ARG A 44 2.81 10.42 5.90
N SER A 45 3.98 10.90 6.33
CA SER A 45 5.26 10.26 6.02
C SER A 45 5.38 8.86 6.62
N SER A 46 4.77 8.62 7.78
CA SER A 46 4.78 7.32 8.45
C SER A 46 3.93 6.31 7.69
N LEU A 47 2.77 6.73 7.16
CA LEU A 47 1.97 5.90 6.26
C LEU A 47 2.75 5.53 4.99
N THR A 48 3.42 6.50 4.34
CA THR A 48 4.26 6.23 3.17
C THR A 48 5.40 5.26 3.46
N LYS A 49 6.00 5.35 4.65
CA LYS A 49 7.06 4.44 5.11
C LYS A 49 6.52 3.01 5.24
N LEU A 50 5.36 2.81 5.87
CA LEU A 50 4.73 1.50 6.01
C LEU A 50 4.37 0.91 4.63
N ILE A 51 3.79 1.70 3.74
CA ILE A 51 3.49 1.27 2.36
C ILE A 51 4.76 0.80 1.67
N SER A 52 5.84 1.57 1.75
CA SER A 52 7.12 1.22 1.14
C SER A 52 7.72 -0.06 1.72
N GLU A 53 7.51 -0.35 3.01
CA GLU A 53 7.97 -1.57 3.66
C GLU A 53 7.19 -2.80 3.21
N VAL A 54 5.86 -2.70 3.14
CA VAL A 54 5.00 -3.74 2.60
C VAL A 54 5.32 -4.02 1.13
N MET A 55 5.57 -2.97 0.32
CA MET A 55 6.01 -3.11 -1.07
C MET A 55 7.32 -3.90 -1.18
N ARG A 56 8.30 -3.65 -0.30
CA ARG A 56 9.56 -4.42 -0.29
C ARG A 56 9.34 -5.87 0.11
N LYS A 57 8.54 -6.13 1.16
CA LYS A 57 8.26 -7.49 1.65
C LYS A 57 7.42 -8.33 0.69
N SER A 58 6.55 -7.70 -0.10
CA SER A 58 5.77 -8.35 -1.16
C SER A 58 6.54 -8.53 -2.48
N GLY A 59 7.81 -8.13 -2.54
CA GLY A 59 8.62 -8.19 -3.77
C GLY A 59 8.16 -7.21 -4.86
N GLY A 60 7.47 -6.13 -4.48
CA GLY A 60 6.94 -5.11 -5.40
C GLY A 60 5.70 -5.55 -6.17
N LYS A 61 5.11 -6.70 -5.83
CA LYS A 61 3.94 -7.26 -6.53
C LYS A 61 2.60 -6.70 -6.05
N ALA A 62 2.55 -6.16 -4.84
CA ALA A 62 1.33 -5.65 -4.25
C ALA A 62 0.98 -4.24 -4.78
N ASP A 63 -0.31 -3.92 -4.82
CA ASP A 63 -0.79 -2.59 -5.17
C ASP A 63 -0.62 -1.61 -3.99
N PRO A 64 0.13 -0.50 -4.15
CA PRO A 64 0.32 0.49 -3.10
C PRO A 64 -0.98 1.17 -2.62
N HIS A 65 -1.98 1.33 -3.49
CA HIS A 65 -3.28 1.88 -3.10
C HIS A 65 -4.04 0.91 -2.20
N LYS A 66 -3.98 -0.39 -2.50
CA LYS A 66 -4.58 -1.42 -1.67
C LYS A 66 -3.86 -1.54 -0.33
N ILE A 67 -2.53 -1.57 -0.32
CA ILE A 67 -1.73 -1.56 0.91
C ILE A 67 -2.13 -0.39 1.80
N ARG A 68 -2.22 0.82 1.23
CA ARG A 68 -2.64 2.01 1.97
C ARG A 68 -4.00 1.81 2.63
N ARG A 69 -4.98 1.27 1.90
CA ARG A 69 -6.31 1.01 2.42
C ARG A 69 -6.28 -0.02 3.56
N LEU A 70 -5.61 -1.15 3.37
CA LEU A 70 -5.46 -2.18 4.39
C LEU A 70 -4.81 -1.65 5.68
N ILE A 71 -3.77 -0.83 5.54
CA ILE A 71 -3.12 -0.19 6.70
C ILE A 71 -4.12 0.72 7.42
N LEU A 72 -4.85 1.57 6.70
CA LEU A 72 -5.82 2.47 7.32
C LEU A 72 -6.97 1.72 8.00
N ASP A 73 -7.52 0.70 7.34
CA ASP A 73 -8.61 -0.13 7.88
C ASP A 73 -8.19 -0.85 9.18
N LYS A 74 -6.91 -1.24 9.30
CA LYS A 74 -6.36 -1.88 10.52
C LYS A 74 -6.06 -0.90 11.65
N ILE A 75 -5.74 0.36 11.34
CA ILE A 75 -5.36 1.38 12.34
C ILE A 75 -6.57 2.17 12.84
N SER A 76 -7.53 2.40 11.94
CA SER A 76 -8.76 3.13 12.22
C SER A 76 -9.89 2.46 11.43
N PRO A 77 -10.50 1.40 11.98
CA PRO A 77 -11.68 0.80 11.38
C PRO A 77 -12.74 1.90 11.19
N PRO A 78 -13.42 1.98 10.04
CA PRO A 78 -14.61 2.81 9.94
C PRO A 78 -15.64 2.31 10.97
N GLU A 79 -16.17 3.21 11.80
CA GLU A 79 -17.31 2.93 12.70
C GLU A 79 -18.54 2.40 11.96
#